data_AF-A0A9Q1C659-F1
#
_entry.id   AF-A0A9Q1C659-F1
#
_cell.length_a   1.000
_cell.length_b   1.000
_cell.length_c   1.000
_cell.angle_alpha   90.00
_cell.angle_beta   90.00
_cell.angle_gamma   90.00
#
_symmetry.space_group_name_H-M   'P 1'
#
loop_
_entity.id
_entity.type
_entity.pdbx_description
1 polymer ?
#
loop_
_entity_poly.entity_id
_entity_poly.type
_entity_poly.pdbx_seq_one_letter_code
_entity_poly.pdbx_strand_id
1 'polypeptide(L)'
;MNIYAEVGFYILLLILTAWKGRPYWLLVETGLLFFTGTCYIFFPHFVLDTLTGTMIGEYDSCHYFLLRILGIIFLGSMVVCARGFNYTDDYAQICLLRTYLVATSLETICHIPFLGRTPDPESPLQHIPEASMAGFIFSVAGNVLHLILAENVESRPQNSDPLSKNLRFDSFCMFFLGIAFHAYPTLTLARLTTWDVFGSTHHVIASVIGSYLLGYSYLMFQVPCFKSETDKKILLLGRLVEAVIIIAVILVTSALTTLIPLVPALVAASITAVVAVNAFVGYTLPPEGKNRQD
;
A
#
# COMPACT_ATOMS: atom_id res chain seq x y z
N MET A 1 -14.50 21.27 4.75
CA MET A 1 -15.19 20.96 3.47
C MET A 1 -16.56 20.36 3.82
N ASN A 2 -17.62 20.64 3.08
CA ASN A 2 -18.95 20.06 3.37
C ASN A 2 -18.95 18.56 2.97
N ILE A 3 -19.17 17.65 3.91
CA ILE A 3 -19.13 16.19 3.67
C ILE A 3 -20.08 15.75 2.54
N TYR A 4 -21.23 16.40 2.39
CA TYR A 4 -22.17 16.10 1.31
C TYR A 4 -21.62 16.47 -0.07
N ALA A 5 -20.82 17.55 -0.16
CA ALA A 5 -20.17 17.93 -1.41
C ALA A 5 -19.07 16.95 -1.78
N GLU A 6 -18.34 16.44 -0.80
CA GLU A 6 -17.30 15.43 -0.99
C GLU A 6 -17.89 14.09 -1.44
N VAL A 7 -18.92 13.60 -0.74
CA VAL A 7 -19.66 12.39 -1.11
C VAL A 7 -20.29 12.55 -2.50
N GLY A 8 -20.87 13.72 -2.81
CA GLY A 8 -21.41 14.02 -4.13
C GLY A 8 -20.34 13.98 -5.24
N PHE A 9 -19.16 14.52 -4.98
CA PHE A 9 -18.02 14.45 -5.91
C PHE A 9 -17.58 13.01 -6.15
N TYR A 10 -17.45 12.21 -5.09
CA TYR A 10 -17.15 10.79 -5.18
C TYR A 10 -18.21 10.06 -6.04
N ILE A 11 -19.50 10.18 -5.73
CA ILE A 11 -20.56 9.54 -6.51
C ILE A 11 -20.49 9.94 -8.00
N LEU A 12 -20.29 11.22 -8.30
CA LEU A 12 -20.12 11.69 -9.67
C LEU A 12 -18.93 11.01 -10.36
N LEU A 13 -17.80 10.91 -9.67
CA LEU A 13 -16.59 10.29 -10.19
C LEU A 13 -16.82 8.80 -10.51
N LEU A 14 -17.52 8.06 -9.64
CA LEU A 14 -17.89 6.65 -9.88
C LEU A 14 -18.76 6.48 -11.12
N ILE A 15 -19.76 7.34 -11.29
CA ILE A 15 -20.65 7.28 -12.47
C ILE A 15 -19.83 7.52 -13.75
N LEU A 16 -18.94 8.53 -13.72
CA LEU A 16 -18.09 8.86 -14.86
C LEU A 16 -17.12 7.73 -15.20
N THR A 17 -16.45 7.13 -14.20
CA THR A 17 -15.52 6.03 -14.46
C THR A 17 -16.24 4.75 -14.88
N ALA A 18 -17.42 4.46 -14.32
CA ALA A 18 -18.24 3.32 -14.73
C ALA A 18 -18.58 3.36 -16.23
N TRP A 19 -18.89 4.54 -16.77
CA TRP A 19 -19.16 4.72 -18.21
C TRP A 19 -17.90 4.61 -19.08
N LYS A 20 -16.73 4.99 -18.56
CA LYS A 20 -15.46 4.99 -19.29
C LYS A 20 -14.70 3.66 -19.21
N GLY A 21 -15.02 2.83 -18.23
CA GLY A 21 -14.43 1.50 -18.03
C GLY A 21 -13.26 1.47 -17.05
N ARG A 22 -12.75 0.25 -16.80
CA ARG A 22 -11.72 -0.05 -15.78
C ARG A 22 -10.42 0.77 -15.90
N PRO A 23 -9.87 1.05 -17.11
CA PRO A 23 -8.63 1.81 -17.20
C PRO A 23 -8.74 3.22 -16.58
N TYR A 24 -9.89 3.88 -16.73
CA TYR A 24 -10.10 5.22 -16.16
C TYR A 24 -10.19 5.18 -14.63
N TRP A 25 -10.77 4.12 -14.06
CA TRP A 25 -10.76 3.91 -12.62
C TRP A 25 -9.34 3.68 -12.09
N LEU A 26 -8.54 2.86 -12.77
CA LEU A 26 -7.13 2.67 -12.40
C LEU A 26 -6.34 3.99 -12.48
N LEU A 27 -6.69 4.90 -13.41
CA LEU A 27 -6.08 6.23 -13.48
C LEU A 27 -6.47 7.10 -12.28
N VAL A 28 -7.73 7.05 -11.83
CA VAL A 28 -8.17 7.73 -10.60
C VAL A 28 -7.39 7.22 -9.40
N GLU A 29 -7.31 5.89 -9.22
CA GLU A 29 -6.53 5.26 -8.15
C GLU A 29 -5.05 5.67 -8.21
N THR A 30 -4.47 5.71 -9.42
CA THR A 30 -3.10 6.20 -9.64
C THR A 30 -2.94 7.63 -9.11
N GLY A 31 -3.88 8.52 -9.44
CA GLY A 31 -3.87 9.90 -9.00
C GLY A 31 -4.00 10.05 -7.48
N LEU A 32 -4.87 9.26 -6.86
CA LEU A 32 -5.04 9.23 -5.40
C LEU A 32 -3.76 8.75 -4.70
N LEU A 33 -3.18 7.64 -5.16
CA LEU A 33 -1.92 7.11 -4.61
C LEU A 33 -0.76 8.11 -4.77
N PHE A 34 -0.67 8.77 -5.92
CA PHE A 34 0.33 9.80 -6.17
C PHE A 34 0.17 10.99 -5.20
N PHE A 35 -1.03 11.56 -5.13
CA PHE A 35 -1.31 12.75 -4.32
C PHE A 35 -1.11 12.43 -2.84
N THR A 36 -1.75 11.37 -2.34
CA THR A 36 -1.68 10.98 -0.93
C THR A 36 -0.25 10.57 -0.55
N GLY A 37 0.43 9.79 -1.39
CA GLY A 37 1.82 9.37 -1.15
C GLY A 37 2.78 10.56 -1.06
N THR A 38 2.63 11.54 -1.96
CA THR A 38 3.41 12.78 -1.95
C THR A 38 3.13 13.59 -0.68
N CYS A 39 1.86 13.76 -0.31
CA CYS A 39 1.48 14.45 0.92
C CYS A 39 2.06 13.79 2.17
N TYR A 40 2.04 12.45 2.24
CA TYR A 40 2.55 11.70 3.39
C TYR A 40 4.08 11.81 3.53
N ILE A 41 4.81 11.94 2.43
CA ILE A 41 6.27 12.09 2.46
C ILE A 41 6.68 13.52 2.84
N PHE A 42 6.12 14.52 2.14
CA PHE A 42 6.59 15.90 2.21
C PHE A 42 5.83 16.79 3.20
N PHE A 43 4.57 16.45 3.49
CA PHE A 43 3.69 17.25 4.35
C PHE A 43 3.03 16.40 5.47
N PRO A 44 3.76 15.54 6.19
CA PRO A 44 3.15 14.61 7.14
C PRO A 44 2.50 15.33 8.34
N HIS A 45 2.99 16.52 8.73
CA HIS A 45 2.34 17.35 9.75
C HIS A 45 0.91 17.74 9.33
N PHE A 46 0.77 18.35 8.15
CA PHE A 46 -0.52 18.77 7.62
C PHE A 46 -1.49 17.60 7.47
N VAL A 47 -0.97 16.44 7.05
CA VAL A 47 -1.75 15.20 6.95
C VAL A 47 -2.27 14.77 8.32
N LEU A 48 -1.41 14.71 9.34
CA LEU A 48 -1.80 14.30 10.68
C LEU A 48 -2.81 15.27 11.30
N ASP A 49 -2.57 16.58 11.18
CA ASP A 49 -3.49 17.63 11.65
C ASP A 49 -4.88 17.46 11.01
N THR A 50 -4.89 17.16 9.70
CA THR A 50 -6.12 16.91 8.96
C THR A 50 -6.79 15.61 9.42
N LEU A 51 -6.02 14.54 9.66
CA LEU A 51 -6.52 13.19 9.99
C LEU A 51 -6.94 13.00 11.45
N THR A 52 -6.53 13.85 12.39
CA THR A 52 -6.95 13.75 13.79
C THR A 52 -7.76 14.95 14.26
N GLY A 53 -8.02 15.93 13.38
CA GLY A 53 -8.81 17.11 13.70
C GLY A 53 -8.20 18.02 14.77
N THR A 54 -6.99 17.73 15.23
CA THR A 54 -6.31 18.41 16.33
C THR A 54 -5.08 19.13 15.82
N MET A 55 -5.15 20.47 15.79
CA MET A 55 -3.96 21.32 15.55
C MET A 55 -3.00 21.35 16.76
N ILE A 56 -3.22 20.49 17.77
CA ILE A 56 -2.57 20.49 19.09
C ILE A 56 -2.25 19.05 19.54
N GLY A 57 -2.06 18.10 18.61
CA GLY A 57 -1.52 16.79 18.94
C GLY A 57 0.00 16.85 19.01
N GLU A 58 0.61 16.40 20.11
CA GLU A 58 2.06 16.13 20.13
C GLU A 58 2.34 14.88 19.26
N TYR A 59 2.43 15.05 17.94
CA TYR A 59 2.94 13.99 17.09
C TYR A 59 4.46 13.92 17.24
N ASP A 60 4.93 12.74 17.58
CA ASP A 60 6.34 12.42 17.67
C ASP A 60 6.96 12.02 16.31
N SER A 61 8.27 11.81 16.35
CA SER A 61 9.07 11.34 15.22
C SER A 61 8.62 9.99 14.61
N CYS A 62 7.98 9.11 15.40
CA CYS A 62 7.50 7.82 14.93
C CYS A 62 6.33 7.98 13.95
N HIS A 63 5.39 8.88 14.23
CA HIS A 63 4.31 9.19 13.29
C HIS A 63 4.84 9.65 11.93
N TYR A 64 5.78 10.60 11.93
CA TYR A 64 6.37 11.12 10.68
C TYR A 64 7.15 10.03 9.93
N PHE A 65 7.87 9.18 10.65
CA PHE A 65 8.58 8.04 10.05
C PHE A 65 7.58 7.07 9.40
N LEU A 66 6.54 6.65 10.11
CA LEU A 66 5.54 5.71 9.59
C LEU A 66 4.77 6.28 8.40
N LEU A 67 4.38 7.56 8.44
CA LEU A 67 3.72 8.20 7.30
C LEU A 67 4.62 8.27 6.06
N ARG A 68 5.91 8.56 6.22
CA ARG A 68 6.86 8.53 5.09
C ARG A 68 6.97 7.14 4.49
N ILE A 69 7.05 6.09 5.31
CA ILE A 69 7.05 4.70 4.83
C ILE A 69 5.76 4.41 4.06
N LEU A 70 4.60 4.76 4.61
CA LEU A 70 3.31 4.57 3.95
C LEU A 70 3.23 5.34 2.63
N GLY A 71 3.72 6.57 2.59
CA GLY A 71 3.77 7.38 1.38
C GLY A 71 4.66 6.76 0.29
N ILE A 72 5.79 6.15 0.67
CA ILE A 72 6.65 5.43 -0.27
C ILE A 72 5.95 4.20 -0.83
N ILE A 73 5.23 3.45 0.01
CA ILE A 73 4.40 2.31 -0.43
C ILE A 73 3.34 2.78 -1.43
N PHE A 74 2.71 3.94 -1.21
CA PHE A 74 1.70 4.50 -2.12
C PHE A 74 2.31 4.92 -3.44
N LEU A 75 3.48 5.57 -3.43
CA LEU A 75 4.20 5.90 -4.66
C LEU A 75 4.67 4.63 -5.39
N GLY A 76 5.09 3.59 -4.69
CA GLY A 76 5.36 2.27 -5.28
C GLY A 76 4.13 1.68 -5.97
N SER A 77 2.96 1.80 -5.33
CA SER A 77 1.67 1.28 -5.82
C SER A 77 1.21 2.04 -7.05
N MET A 78 1.43 3.36 -7.04
CA MET A 78 1.16 4.26 -8.15
C MET A 78 1.95 3.86 -9.40
N VAL A 79 3.23 3.51 -9.30
CA VAL A 79 4.03 3.06 -10.46
C VAL A 79 3.41 1.80 -11.10
N VAL A 80 2.96 0.87 -10.26
CA VAL A 80 2.30 -0.37 -10.71
C VAL A 80 0.97 -0.05 -11.40
N CYS A 81 0.15 0.82 -10.80
CA CYS A 81 -1.13 1.25 -11.35
C CYS A 81 -1.03 2.02 -12.66
N ALA A 82 -0.09 2.97 -12.75
CA ALA A 82 0.15 3.79 -13.93
C ALA A 82 0.52 2.93 -15.14
N ARG A 83 1.23 1.81 -14.90
CA ARG A 83 1.54 0.82 -15.93
C ARG A 83 0.34 -0.09 -16.21
N GLY A 84 -0.45 -0.40 -15.18
CA GLY A 84 -1.72 -1.11 -15.26
C GLY A 84 -2.73 -0.52 -16.24
N PHE A 85 -2.76 0.81 -16.37
CA PHE A 85 -3.57 1.51 -17.37
C PHE A 85 -3.33 1.01 -18.81
N ASN A 86 -2.08 0.65 -19.13
CA ASN A 86 -1.68 0.19 -20.46
C ASN A 86 -1.64 -1.34 -20.59
N TYR A 87 -2.06 -2.08 -19.57
CA TYR A 87 -2.09 -3.54 -19.67
C TYR A 87 -3.15 -3.96 -20.68
N THR A 88 -2.70 -4.62 -21.74
CA THR A 88 -3.57 -5.28 -22.71
C THR A 88 -4.24 -6.52 -22.13
N ASP A 89 -3.74 -7.03 -21.00
CA ASP A 89 -4.29 -8.19 -20.31
C ASP A 89 -5.36 -7.77 -19.30
N ASP A 90 -6.63 -8.02 -19.65
CA ASP A 90 -7.79 -7.76 -18.79
C ASP A 90 -7.66 -8.40 -17.41
N TYR A 91 -7.05 -9.59 -17.34
CA TYR A 91 -6.84 -10.29 -16.07
C TYR A 91 -5.89 -9.52 -15.15
N ALA A 92 -4.85 -8.88 -15.70
CA ALA A 92 -3.92 -8.09 -14.92
C ALA A 92 -4.59 -6.86 -14.30
N GLN A 93 -5.46 -6.19 -15.06
CA GLN A 93 -6.26 -5.07 -14.54
C GLN A 93 -7.19 -5.54 -13.40
N ILE A 94 -7.86 -6.68 -13.57
CA ILE A 94 -8.73 -7.26 -12.54
C ILE A 94 -7.94 -7.64 -11.27
N CYS A 95 -6.75 -8.20 -11.42
CA CYS A 95 -5.86 -8.49 -10.29
C CYS A 95 -5.45 -7.23 -9.53
N LEU A 96 -5.20 -6.12 -10.23
CA LEU A 96 -4.95 -4.82 -9.59
C LEU A 96 -6.19 -4.36 -8.81
N LEU A 97 -7.38 -4.38 -9.41
CA LEU A 97 -8.62 -4.00 -8.71
C LEU A 97 -8.86 -4.84 -7.44
N ARG A 98 -8.65 -6.16 -7.51
CA ARG A 98 -8.77 -7.04 -6.34
C ARG A 98 -7.73 -6.74 -5.28
N THR A 99 -6.51 -6.41 -5.69
CA THR A 99 -5.43 -6.03 -4.78
C THR A 99 -5.80 -4.78 -3.99
N TYR A 100 -6.27 -3.74 -4.67
CA TYR A 100 -6.73 -2.52 -4.00
C TYR A 100 -7.95 -2.78 -3.15
N LEU A 101 -8.92 -3.56 -3.62
CA LEU A 101 -10.07 -3.95 -2.82
C LEU A 101 -9.64 -4.62 -1.51
N VAL A 102 -8.70 -5.57 -1.54
CA VAL A 102 -8.19 -6.23 -0.32
C VAL A 102 -7.49 -5.21 0.59
N ALA A 103 -6.57 -4.40 0.05
CA ALA A 103 -5.81 -3.42 0.83
C ALA A 103 -6.73 -2.37 1.49
N THR A 104 -7.62 -1.75 0.72
CA THR A 104 -8.50 -0.67 1.19
C THR A 104 -9.63 -1.19 2.08
N SER A 105 -10.09 -2.44 1.90
CA SER A 105 -11.02 -3.07 2.83
C SER A 105 -10.36 -3.32 4.19
N LEU A 106 -9.11 -3.82 4.20
CA LEU A 106 -8.35 -4.04 5.45
C LEU A 106 -8.02 -2.71 6.14
N GLU A 107 -7.61 -1.69 5.39
CA GLU A 107 -7.45 -0.32 5.89
C GLU A 107 -8.76 0.19 6.52
N THR A 108 -9.89 0.08 5.82
CA THR A 108 -11.20 0.47 6.35
C THR A 108 -11.49 -0.20 7.69
N ILE A 109 -11.23 -1.51 7.81
CA ILE A 109 -11.40 -2.27 9.06
C ILE A 109 -10.51 -1.72 10.18
N CYS A 110 -9.27 -1.32 9.90
CA CYS A 110 -8.38 -0.71 10.91
C CYS A 110 -8.95 0.59 11.49
N HIS A 111 -9.75 1.32 10.71
CA HIS A 111 -10.33 2.58 11.13
C HIS A 111 -11.68 2.43 11.86
N ILE A 112 -12.39 1.29 11.74
CA ILE A 112 -13.71 1.05 12.38
C ILE A 112 -13.69 1.23 13.91
N PRO A 113 -12.71 0.69 14.68
CA PRO A 113 -12.68 0.86 16.14
C PRO A 113 -12.59 2.32 16.62
N PHE A 114 -12.25 3.24 15.71
CA PHE A 114 -12.13 4.67 15.98
C PHE A 114 -13.38 5.48 15.60
N LEU A 115 -14.34 4.88 14.89
CA LEU A 115 -15.63 5.50 14.55
C LEU A 115 -16.63 5.49 15.71
N GLY A 116 -16.46 4.58 16.68
CA GLY A 116 -17.43 4.34 17.76
C GLY A 116 -17.07 4.92 19.14
N ARG A 117 -15.95 5.65 19.26
CA ARG A 117 -15.59 6.28 20.54
C ARG A 117 -16.41 7.56 20.68
N THR A 118 -17.32 7.58 21.65
CA THR A 118 -18.04 8.79 22.06
C THR A 118 -17.04 9.92 22.26
N PRO A 119 -17.34 11.13 21.77
CA PRO A 119 -16.49 12.27 22.00
C PRO A 119 -16.50 12.57 23.51
N ASP A 120 -15.48 12.09 24.20
CA ASP A 120 -15.12 12.53 25.54
C ASP A 120 -14.57 13.96 25.45
N PRO A 121 -15.28 14.99 25.93
CA PRO A 121 -14.92 16.40 25.69
C PRO A 121 -13.48 16.79 26.09
N GLU A 122 -12.82 15.96 26.90
CA GLU A 122 -11.46 16.16 27.42
C GLU A 122 -10.38 15.32 26.71
N SER A 123 -10.75 14.41 25.79
CA SER A 123 -9.80 13.53 25.11
C SER A 123 -9.40 14.10 23.74
N PRO A 124 -8.11 14.48 23.53
CA PRO A 124 -7.61 14.98 22.25
C PRO A 124 -7.57 13.91 21.15
N LEU A 125 -7.95 12.66 21.46
CA LEU A 125 -8.03 11.55 20.51
C LEU A 125 -9.43 11.46 19.92
N GLN A 126 -9.84 12.48 19.18
CA GLN A 126 -11.18 12.52 18.60
C GLN A 126 -11.20 12.85 17.13
N HIS A 127 -11.83 11.92 16.41
CA HIS A 127 -12.19 11.96 15.00
C HIS A 127 -11.02 11.70 14.05
N ILE A 128 -10.98 10.47 13.56
CA ILE A 128 -10.61 10.26 12.17
C ILE A 128 -11.72 10.96 11.37
N PRO A 129 -11.43 12.00 10.58
CA PRO A 129 -12.45 12.76 9.88
C PRO A 129 -13.30 11.80 9.06
N GLU A 130 -14.62 11.93 9.18
CA GLU A 130 -15.59 11.21 8.36
C GLU A 130 -15.25 11.32 6.85
N ALA A 131 -14.62 12.44 6.46
CA ALA A 131 -14.05 12.67 5.12
C ALA A 131 -12.98 11.64 4.71
N SER A 132 -12.03 11.31 5.59
CA SER A 132 -10.98 10.31 5.28
C SER A 132 -11.57 8.91 5.12
N MET A 133 -12.57 8.56 5.93
CA MET A 133 -13.33 7.31 5.80
C MET A 133 -14.13 7.25 4.49
N ALA A 134 -14.73 8.37 4.07
CA ALA A 134 -15.47 8.45 2.81
C ALA A 134 -14.57 8.12 1.61
N GLY A 135 -13.31 8.57 1.61
CA GLY A 135 -12.33 8.24 0.58
C GLY A 135 -12.01 6.74 0.48
N PHE A 136 -11.88 6.04 1.61
CA PHE A 136 -11.62 4.59 1.61
C PHE A 136 -12.84 3.79 1.16
N ILE A 137 -14.02 4.12 1.68
CA ILE A 137 -15.28 3.51 1.26
C ILE A 137 -15.50 3.73 -0.24
N PHE A 138 -15.17 4.93 -0.73
CA PHE A 138 -15.22 5.27 -2.15
C PHE A 138 -14.32 4.36 -3.00
N SER A 139 -13.06 4.18 -2.60
CA SER A 139 -12.13 3.28 -3.29
C SER A 139 -12.64 1.84 -3.27
N VAL A 140 -13.13 1.34 -2.13
CA VAL A 140 -13.74 0.00 -2.02
C VAL A 140 -14.93 -0.12 -2.99
N ALA A 141 -15.85 0.83 -2.97
CA ALA A 141 -17.05 0.82 -3.81
C ALA A 141 -16.70 0.84 -5.31
N GLY A 142 -15.71 1.64 -5.71
CA GLY A 142 -15.28 1.69 -7.11
C GLY A 142 -14.59 0.42 -7.56
N ASN A 143 -13.72 -0.16 -6.74
CA ASN A 143 -13.09 -1.44 -7.05
C ASN A 143 -14.15 -2.56 -7.17
N VAL A 144 -15.16 -2.61 -6.28
CA VAL A 144 -16.28 -3.56 -6.37
C VAL A 144 -17.09 -3.35 -7.64
N LEU A 145 -17.49 -2.11 -7.94
CA LEU A 145 -18.28 -1.78 -9.13
C LEU A 145 -17.56 -2.25 -10.41
N HIS A 146 -16.29 -1.92 -10.54
CA HIS A 146 -15.50 -2.28 -11.71
C HIS A 146 -15.17 -3.78 -11.81
N LEU A 147 -15.22 -4.51 -10.69
CA LEU A 147 -15.16 -5.98 -10.68
C LEU A 147 -16.49 -6.62 -11.10
N ILE A 148 -17.64 -6.09 -10.66
CA ILE A 148 -18.96 -6.57 -11.07
C ILE A 148 -19.17 -6.37 -12.58
N LEU A 149 -18.69 -5.24 -13.12
CA LEU A 149 -18.76 -4.93 -14.55
C LEU A 149 -17.71 -5.69 -15.39
N ALA A 150 -16.86 -6.52 -14.78
CA ALA A 150 -15.85 -7.28 -15.52
C ALA A 150 -16.44 -8.59 -16.06
N GLU A 151 -16.32 -8.80 -17.37
CA GLU A 151 -16.82 -10.02 -18.04
C GLU A 151 -15.92 -11.25 -17.80
N ASN A 152 -14.63 -11.04 -17.53
CA ASN A 152 -13.63 -12.12 -17.43
C ASN A 152 -13.01 -12.20 -16.02
N VAL A 153 -13.73 -12.78 -15.07
CA VAL A 153 -13.33 -12.87 -13.65
C VAL A 153 -12.48 -14.14 -13.36
N GLU A 154 -12.32 -15.02 -14.34
CA GLU A 154 -11.70 -16.33 -14.17
C GLU A 154 -10.20 -16.28 -13.87
N SER A 155 -9.74 -17.15 -12.97
CA SER A 155 -8.32 -17.37 -12.70
C SER A 155 -7.67 -18.17 -13.83
N ARG A 156 -6.44 -17.83 -14.18
CA ARG A 156 -5.62 -18.61 -15.11
C ARG A 156 -4.70 -19.57 -14.34
N PRO A 157 -4.23 -20.66 -14.97
CA PRO A 157 -3.20 -21.49 -14.37
C PRO A 157 -1.93 -20.65 -14.13
N GLN A 158 -1.29 -20.86 -12.98
CA GLN A 158 -0.02 -20.21 -12.67
C GLN A 158 1.13 -20.90 -13.39
N ASN A 159 2.06 -20.11 -13.92
CA ASN A 159 3.29 -20.64 -14.48
C ASN A 159 4.23 -21.14 -13.36
N SER A 160 5.12 -22.08 -13.69
CA SER A 160 6.12 -22.66 -12.77
C SER A 160 7.56 -22.20 -13.08
N ASP A 161 7.69 -21.15 -13.88
CA ASP A 161 8.97 -20.60 -14.34
C ASP A 161 9.77 -19.92 -13.20
N PRO A 162 11.08 -19.71 -13.38
CA PRO A 162 11.93 -19.07 -12.37
C PRO A 162 11.45 -17.66 -11.95
N LEU A 163 10.92 -16.85 -12.86
CA LEU A 163 10.39 -15.53 -12.55
C LEU A 163 9.14 -15.64 -11.65
N SER A 164 8.23 -16.57 -11.95
CA SER A 164 7.07 -16.88 -11.13
C SER A 164 7.43 -17.38 -9.72
N LYS A 165 8.56 -18.10 -9.57
CA LYS A 165 9.07 -18.48 -8.24
C LYS A 165 9.52 -17.28 -7.40
N ASN A 166 10.24 -16.33 -8.01
CA ASN A 166 10.65 -15.09 -7.32
C ASN A 166 9.43 -14.28 -6.88
N LEU A 167 8.40 -14.16 -7.73
CA LEU A 167 7.14 -13.48 -7.39
C LEU A 167 6.41 -14.13 -6.22
N ARG A 168 6.36 -15.47 -6.16
CA ARG A 168 5.76 -16.20 -5.03
C ARG A 168 6.55 -16.01 -3.74
N PHE A 169 7.87 -15.97 -3.82
CA PHE A 169 8.72 -15.68 -2.66
C PHE A 169 8.50 -14.24 -2.15
N ASP A 170 8.39 -13.27 -3.06
CA ASP A 170 8.03 -11.89 -2.70
C ASP A 170 6.65 -11.82 -2.03
N SER A 171 5.66 -12.53 -2.58
CA SER A 171 4.33 -12.66 -1.97
C SER A 171 4.42 -13.18 -0.53
N PHE A 172 5.18 -14.27 -0.32
CA PHE A 172 5.42 -14.82 1.01
C PHE A 172 6.05 -13.80 1.97
N CYS A 173 7.10 -13.09 1.53
CA CYS A 173 7.75 -12.07 2.37
C CYS A 173 6.80 -10.93 2.76
N MET A 174 6.05 -10.42 1.79
CA MET A 174 5.05 -9.36 2.01
C MET A 174 3.91 -9.81 2.91
N PHE A 175 3.50 -11.09 2.82
CA PHE A 175 2.47 -11.65 3.67
C PHE A 175 2.88 -11.60 5.14
N PHE A 176 4.07 -12.11 5.48
CA PHE A 176 4.53 -12.12 6.88
C PHE A 176 4.82 -10.73 7.41
N LEU A 177 5.41 -9.85 6.60
CA LEU A 177 5.63 -8.45 7.00
C LEU A 177 4.29 -7.73 7.17
N GLY A 178 3.34 -7.97 6.27
CA GLY A 178 1.98 -7.45 6.33
C GLY A 178 1.25 -7.89 7.59
N ILE A 179 1.31 -9.17 7.96
CA ILE A 179 0.75 -9.67 9.23
C ILE A 179 1.42 -8.99 10.44
N ALA A 180 2.75 -8.89 10.44
CA ALA A 180 3.48 -8.29 11.56
C ALA A 180 3.03 -6.85 11.82
N PHE A 181 2.89 -6.04 10.78
CA PHE A 181 2.40 -4.66 10.89
C PHE A 181 0.89 -4.57 11.14
N HIS A 182 0.08 -5.40 10.47
CA HIS A 182 -1.37 -5.35 10.53
C HIS A 182 -1.93 -5.87 11.86
N ALA A 183 -1.56 -7.09 12.23
CA ALA A 183 -2.11 -7.80 13.39
C ALA A 183 -1.33 -7.54 14.68
N TYR A 184 -0.03 -7.22 14.57
CA TYR A 184 0.85 -7.03 15.74
C TYR A 184 1.62 -5.70 15.71
N PRO A 185 0.96 -4.55 15.44
CA PRO A 185 1.65 -3.26 15.29
C PRO A 185 2.48 -2.89 16.53
N THR A 186 1.97 -3.12 17.75
CA THR A 186 2.70 -2.82 19.00
C THR A 186 4.02 -3.58 19.09
N LEU A 187 3.99 -4.89 18.82
CA LEU A 187 5.19 -5.73 18.90
C LEU A 187 6.19 -5.31 17.83
N THR A 188 5.73 -5.07 16.61
CA THR A 188 6.58 -4.68 15.49
C THR A 188 7.25 -3.33 15.74
N LEU A 189 6.49 -2.32 16.20
CA LEU A 189 7.03 -0.99 16.48
C LEU A 189 7.98 -0.99 17.69
N ALA A 190 7.67 -1.73 18.75
CA ALA A 190 8.54 -1.86 19.94
C ALA A 190 9.88 -2.53 19.61
N ARG A 191 9.94 -3.37 18.56
CA ARG A 191 11.18 -3.99 18.10
C ARG A 191 11.96 -3.10 17.13
N LEU A 192 11.28 -2.20 16.43
CA LEU A 192 11.88 -1.32 15.44
C LEU A 192 12.37 0.00 16.03
N THR A 193 11.65 0.54 17.01
CA THR A 193 11.85 1.89 17.54
C THR A 193 12.23 1.88 19.02
N THR A 194 12.76 2.99 19.53
CA THR A 194 13.06 3.17 20.97
C THR A 194 11.85 3.54 21.82
N TRP A 195 10.65 3.48 21.25
CA TRP A 195 9.44 3.94 21.92
C TRP A 195 8.75 2.83 22.69
N ASP A 196 8.42 3.13 23.94
CA ASP A 196 7.82 2.17 24.87
C ASP A 196 6.28 2.28 24.93
N VAL A 197 5.72 3.42 24.50
CA VAL A 197 4.27 3.69 24.54
C VAL A 197 3.80 4.14 23.17
N PHE A 198 2.91 3.35 22.57
CA PHE A 198 2.29 3.66 21.28
C PHE A 198 0.84 4.06 21.47
N GLY A 199 0.51 5.28 21.06
CA GLY A 199 -0.88 5.74 20.98
C GLY A 199 -1.65 5.05 19.85
N SER A 200 -2.97 5.22 19.83
CA SER A 200 -3.85 4.65 18.80
C SER A 200 -3.46 5.03 17.37
N THR A 201 -3.00 6.27 17.16
CA THR A 201 -2.61 6.76 15.84
C THR A 201 -1.42 5.97 15.26
N HIS A 202 -0.44 5.59 16.09
CA HIS A 202 0.66 4.71 15.69
C HIS A 202 0.15 3.35 15.22
N HIS A 203 -0.78 2.77 15.99
CA HIS A 203 -1.35 1.46 15.66
C HIS A 203 -2.11 1.52 14.34
N VAL A 204 -2.91 2.56 14.11
CA VAL A 204 -3.63 2.74 12.85
C VAL A 204 -2.65 2.85 11.69
N ILE A 205 -1.68 3.76 11.73
CA ILE A 205 -0.75 3.95 10.61
C ILE A 205 0.05 2.67 10.34
N ALA A 206 0.53 2.00 11.39
CA ALA A 206 1.24 0.73 11.26
C ALA A 206 0.34 -0.38 10.68
N SER A 207 -0.91 -0.49 11.13
CA SER A 207 -1.83 -1.48 10.60
C SER A 207 -2.22 -1.20 9.15
N VAL A 208 -2.31 0.07 8.75
CA VAL A 208 -2.51 0.48 7.35
C VAL A 208 -1.31 0.08 6.49
N ILE A 209 -0.08 0.34 6.93
CA ILE A 209 1.13 -0.20 6.26
C ILE A 209 0.98 -1.71 6.04
N GLY A 210 0.57 -2.44 7.09
CA GLY A 210 0.31 -3.87 7.01
C GLY A 210 -0.77 -4.25 5.98
N SER A 211 -1.87 -3.51 5.91
CA SER A 211 -2.97 -3.72 4.95
C SER A 211 -2.49 -3.64 3.50
N TYR A 212 -1.68 -2.62 3.17
CA TYR A 212 -1.13 -2.49 1.83
C TYR A 212 -0.11 -3.59 1.50
N LEU A 213 0.73 -3.99 2.46
CA LEU A 213 1.65 -5.12 2.28
C LEU A 213 0.89 -6.45 2.04
N LEU A 214 -0.24 -6.67 2.73
CA LEU A 214 -1.10 -7.83 2.49
C LEU A 214 -1.76 -7.77 1.10
N GLY A 215 -2.21 -6.59 0.67
CA GLY A 215 -2.66 -6.38 -0.72
C GLY A 215 -1.56 -6.72 -1.72
N TYR A 216 -0.35 -6.21 -1.53
CA TYR A 216 0.81 -6.53 -2.38
C TYR A 216 1.13 -8.01 -2.41
N SER A 217 1.07 -8.69 -1.28
CA SER A 217 1.22 -10.14 -1.21
C SER A 217 0.20 -10.83 -2.11
N TYR A 218 -1.07 -10.42 -2.04
CA TYR A 218 -2.12 -10.95 -2.89
C TYR A 218 -1.82 -10.71 -4.37
N LEU A 219 -1.40 -9.49 -4.75
CA LEU A 219 -1.01 -9.19 -6.13
C LEU A 219 0.10 -10.13 -6.61
N MET A 220 1.22 -10.18 -5.89
CA MET A 220 2.39 -10.97 -6.27
C MET A 220 2.08 -12.47 -6.36
N PHE A 221 1.11 -12.97 -5.58
CA PHE A 221 0.63 -14.33 -5.71
C PHE A 221 -0.12 -14.60 -7.03
N GLN A 222 -0.83 -13.59 -7.56
CA GLN A 222 -1.61 -13.70 -8.80
C GLN A 222 -0.79 -13.38 -10.06
N VAL A 223 0.28 -12.59 -9.95
CA VAL A 223 1.12 -12.16 -11.09
C VAL A 223 1.69 -13.32 -11.91
N PRO A 224 2.04 -14.50 -11.36
CA PRO A 224 2.39 -15.67 -12.16
C PRO A 224 1.38 -16.07 -13.24
N CYS A 225 0.10 -15.71 -13.08
CA CYS A 225 -0.97 -15.93 -14.06
C CYS A 225 -1.01 -14.91 -15.22
N PHE A 226 -0.20 -13.84 -15.17
CA PHE A 226 -0.18 -12.80 -16.20
C PHE A 226 0.45 -13.34 -17.48
N LYS A 227 -0.09 -12.94 -18.64
CA LYS A 227 0.44 -13.36 -19.95
C LYS A 227 1.77 -12.68 -20.31
N SER A 228 1.89 -11.40 -19.99
CA SER A 228 3.05 -10.57 -20.34
C SER A 228 4.14 -10.70 -19.29
N GLU A 229 5.31 -11.22 -19.67
CA GLU A 229 6.50 -11.18 -18.79
C GLU A 229 6.94 -9.74 -18.48
N THR A 230 6.75 -8.81 -19.42
CA THR A 230 7.06 -7.39 -19.21
C THR A 230 6.26 -6.84 -18.03
N ASP A 231 4.98 -7.18 -17.93
CA ASP A 231 4.10 -6.73 -16.85
C ASP A 231 4.54 -7.32 -15.51
N LYS A 232 4.92 -8.62 -15.51
CA LYS A 232 5.52 -9.28 -14.34
C LYS A 232 6.80 -8.58 -13.87
N LYS A 233 7.69 -8.22 -14.80
CA LYS A 233 8.96 -7.54 -14.50
C LYS A 233 8.76 -6.11 -14.02
N ILE A 234 7.77 -5.38 -14.54
CA ILE A 234 7.44 -4.02 -14.08
C ILE A 234 7.09 -4.03 -12.59
N LEU A 235 6.35 -5.03 -12.13
CA LEU A 235 6.00 -5.19 -10.73
C LEU A 235 7.23 -5.38 -9.85
N LEU A 236 8.18 -6.21 -10.28
CA LEU A 236 9.47 -6.39 -9.58
C LEU A 236 10.31 -5.12 -9.58
N LEU A 237 10.32 -4.35 -10.67
CA LEU A 237 11.01 -3.06 -10.72
C LEU A 237 10.40 -2.06 -9.73
N GLY A 238 9.08 -1.97 -9.66
CA GLY A 238 8.38 -1.14 -8.68
C GLY A 238 8.77 -1.53 -7.25
N ARG A 239 8.79 -2.84 -6.95
CA ARG A 239 9.23 -3.38 -5.65
C ARG A 239 10.68 -3.04 -5.33
N LEU A 240 11.58 -3.16 -6.31
CA LEU A 240 12.99 -2.84 -6.13
C LEU A 240 13.18 -1.37 -5.75
N VAL A 241 12.53 -0.46 -6.49
CA VAL A 241 12.60 0.98 -6.22
C VAL A 241 12.03 1.29 -4.83
N GLU A 242 10.84 0.77 -4.51
CA GLU A 242 10.22 0.97 -3.20
C GLU A 242 11.10 0.46 -2.06
N ALA A 243 11.65 -0.76 -2.18
CA ALA A 243 12.51 -1.36 -1.16
C ALA A 243 13.80 -0.55 -0.94
N VAL A 244 14.43 -0.07 -2.01
CA VAL A 244 15.64 0.76 -1.92
C VAL A 244 15.35 2.08 -1.20
N ILE A 245 14.23 2.74 -1.52
CA ILE A 245 13.86 4.00 -0.86
C ILE A 245 13.52 3.77 0.61
N ILE A 246 12.80 2.69 0.94
CA ILE A 246 12.50 2.30 2.33
C ILE A 246 13.79 2.07 3.12
N ILE A 247 14.75 1.31 2.56
CA ILE A 247 16.06 1.09 3.19
C ILE A 247 16.77 2.43 3.44
N ALA A 248 16.80 3.31 2.43
CA ALA A 248 17.41 4.62 2.58
C ALA A 248 16.75 5.44 3.70
N VAL A 249 15.42 5.44 3.78
CA VAL A 249 14.69 6.15 4.84
C VAL A 249 14.96 5.57 6.22
N ILE A 250 15.00 4.24 6.37
CA ILE A 250 15.34 3.58 7.63
C ILE A 250 16.76 3.99 8.08
N LEU A 251 17.74 3.91 7.19
CA LEU A 251 19.14 4.22 7.49
C LEU A 251 19.35 5.70 7.79
N VAL A 252 18.74 6.60 7.00
CA VAL A 252 18.78 8.05 7.24
C VAL A 252 18.11 8.39 8.57
N THR A 253 16.96 7.79 8.88
CA THR A 253 16.26 7.99 10.16
C THR A 253 17.14 7.54 11.32
N SER A 254 17.80 6.39 11.21
CA SER A 254 18.72 5.89 12.23
C SER A 254 19.97 6.76 12.39
N ALA A 255 20.48 7.34 11.30
CA ALA A 255 21.67 8.18 11.33
C ALA A 255 21.39 9.60 11.88
N LEU A 256 20.19 10.14 11.61
CA LEU A 256 19.83 11.52 11.95
C LEU A 256 18.98 11.66 13.21
N THR A 257 18.39 10.56 13.70
CA THR A 257 17.48 10.57 14.85
C THR A 257 17.78 9.43 15.80
N THR A 258 17.32 9.53 17.04
CA THR A 258 17.42 8.44 18.03
C THR A 258 16.24 7.47 17.95
N LEU A 259 15.28 7.68 17.04
CA LEU A 259 14.03 6.92 16.97
C LEU A 259 14.26 5.43 16.67
N ILE A 260 15.18 5.13 15.73
CA ILE A 260 15.49 3.78 15.28
C ILE A 260 16.96 3.52 15.63
N PRO A 261 17.27 2.70 16.65
CA PRO A 261 18.65 2.39 16.97
C PRO A 261 19.31 1.64 15.81
N LEU A 262 20.64 1.73 15.73
CA LEU A 262 21.41 1.18 14.63
C LEU A 262 21.15 -0.32 14.41
N VAL A 263 21.07 -1.11 15.47
CA VAL A 263 20.86 -2.57 15.35
C VAL A 263 19.48 -2.90 14.76
N PRO A 264 18.34 -2.43 15.30
CA PRO A 264 17.03 -2.52 14.64
C PRO A 264 17.02 -1.99 13.20
N ALA A 265 17.68 -0.86 12.93
CA ALA A 265 17.76 -0.29 11.58
C ALA A 265 18.44 -1.25 10.60
N LEU A 266 19.58 -1.84 10.98
CA LEU A 266 20.31 -2.81 10.16
C LEU A 266 19.51 -4.10 9.95
N VAL A 267 18.80 -4.58 10.98
CA VAL A 267 17.94 -5.76 10.87
C VAL A 267 16.77 -5.48 9.91
N ALA A 268 16.08 -4.35 10.07
CA ALA A 268 14.98 -3.96 9.19
C ALA A 268 15.46 -3.77 7.74
N ALA A 269 16.58 -3.05 7.55
CA ALA A 269 17.20 -2.88 6.24
C ALA A 269 17.60 -4.21 5.61
N SER A 270 18.10 -5.17 6.39
CA SER A 270 18.46 -6.50 5.90
C SER A 270 17.24 -7.30 5.45
N ILE A 271 16.14 -7.25 6.22
CA ILE A 271 14.87 -7.88 5.83
C ILE A 271 14.34 -7.28 4.52
N THR A 272 14.34 -5.95 4.40
CA THR A 272 13.93 -5.27 3.16
C THR A 272 14.89 -5.54 2.01
N ALA A 273 16.19 -5.70 2.28
CA ALA A 273 17.19 -6.02 1.27
C ALA A 273 16.99 -7.42 0.67
N VAL A 274 16.53 -8.41 1.45
CA VAL A 274 16.18 -9.74 0.92
C VAL A 274 15.12 -9.63 -0.16
N VAL A 275 14.09 -8.81 0.05
CA VAL A 275 13.05 -8.52 -0.96
C VAL A 275 13.66 -7.80 -2.16
N ALA A 276 14.48 -6.77 -1.93
CA ALA A 276 15.12 -6.04 -3.02
C ALA A 276 15.99 -6.94 -3.91
N VAL A 277 16.79 -7.83 -3.30
CA VAL A 277 17.63 -8.79 -4.00
C VAL A 277 16.78 -9.78 -4.79
N ASN A 278 15.73 -10.34 -4.20
CA ASN A 278 14.81 -11.24 -4.90
C ASN A 278 14.15 -10.55 -6.11
N ALA A 279 13.67 -9.32 -5.93
CA ALA A 279 13.09 -8.53 -7.01
C ALA A 279 14.10 -8.23 -8.13
N PHE A 280 15.35 -7.89 -7.77
CA PHE A 280 16.43 -7.66 -8.73
C PHE A 280 16.80 -8.93 -9.51
N VAL A 281 16.94 -10.08 -8.82
CA VAL A 281 17.20 -11.37 -9.45
C VAL A 281 16.07 -11.71 -10.42
N GLY A 282 14.81 -11.64 -9.97
CA GLY A 282 13.65 -11.90 -10.82
C GLY A 282 13.58 -10.99 -12.05
N TYR A 283 13.86 -9.69 -11.88
CA TYR A 283 13.83 -8.71 -12.98
C TYR A 283 14.87 -9.01 -14.07
N THR A 284 16.06 -9.46 -13.66
CA THR A 284 17.21 -9.72 -14.56
C THR A 284 17.18 -11.08 -15.25
N LEU A 285 16.25 -11.98 -14.88
CA LEU A 285 16.09 -13.27 -15.56
C LEU A 285 15.78 -13.09 -17.05
N PRO A 286 16.34 -13.93 -17.94
CA PRO A 286 16.05 -13.88 -19.37
C PRO A 286 14.58 -14.28 -19.63
N PRO A 287 13.95 -13.71 -20.67
CA PRO A 287 12.58 -14.08 -21.04
C PRO A 287 12.50 -15.55 -21.48
N GLU A 288 11.45 -16.27 -21.07
CA GLU A 288 11.26 -17.66 -21.47
C GLU A 288 11.01 -17.74 -22.99
N GLY A 289 11.96 -18.35 -23.70
CA GLY A 289 11.90 -18.50 -25.16
C GLY A 289 13.25 -18.44 -25.87
N LYS A 290 14.33 -17.99 -25.21
CA LYS A 290 15.68 -17.98 -25.81
C LYS A 290 16.54 -19.22 -25.50
N ASN A 291 16.15 -20.06 -24.53
CA ASN A 291 16.97 -21.20 -24.07
C ASN A 291 16.31 -22.58 -24.33
N ARG A 292 15.30 -22.67 -25.21
CA ARG A 292 14.75 -23.96 -25.69
C ARG A 292 15.07 -24.19 -27.17
N GLN A 293 16.30 -23.85 -27.54
CA GLN A 293 16.95 -24.34 -28.76
C GLN A 293 18.28 -24.96 -28.31
N ASP A 294 18.19 -26.13 -27.70
CA ASP A 294 19.29 -27.11 -27.58
C ASP A 294 18.64 -28.48 -27.31
#